data_AF-A0A800IKE0-F1
#
_entry.id   AF-A0A800IKE0-F1
#
_cell.length_a   1.000
_cell.length_b   1.000
_cell.length_c   1.000
_cell.angle_alpha   90.00
_cell.angle_beta   90.00
_cell.angle_gamma   90.00
#
_symmetry.space_group_name_H-M   'P 1'
#
loop_
_entity.id
_entity.type
_entity.pdbx_description
1 polymer ?
#
loop_
_entity_poly.entity_id
_entity_poly.type
_entity_poly.pdbx_seq_one_letter_code
_entity_poly.pdbx_strand_id
1 'polypeptide(L)'
;MKASTTDLEILVETARGNKRNTTERHRAFRTLVQRFQDMVFGDSYSILGDFHLAEDAARESFLVAYQQLDHLQTPRAFPGWLRQIVFSQCNRQVRRKHVVTDSLDHEILDLPSDAPYRQSESPAWPG
;
A
#
# COMPACT_ATOMS: atom_id res chain seq x y z
N MET A 1 -7.05 -17.14 29.46
CA MET A 1 -6.92 -16.27 28.26
C MET A 1 -7.99 -16.57 27.20
N LYS A 2 -9.31 -16.47 27.50
CA LYS A 2 -10.40 -16.68 26.51
C LYS A 2 -11.11 -15.39 26.07
N ALA A 3 -11.00 -14.29 26.83
CA ALA A 3 -11.70 -13.03 26.55
C ALA A 3 -11.29 -12.38 25.21
N SER A 4 -10.00 -12.43 24.86
CA SER A 4 -9.46 -11.67 23.72
C SER A 4 -9.88 -12.17 22.33
N THR A 5 -10.36 -13.42 22.22
CA THR A 5 -10.91 -14.00 20.98
C THR A 5 -12.35 -13.60 20.78
N THR A 6 -13.16 -13.60 21.85
CA THR A 6 -14.56 -13.16 21.81
C THR A 6 -14.66 -11.67 21.45
N ASP A 7 -13.77 -10.84 22.00
CA ASP A 7 -13.72 -9.41 21.66
C ASP A 7 -13.42 -9.16 20.18
N LEU A 8 -12.55 -9.99 19.57
CA LEU A 8 -12.23 -9.88 18.14
C LEU A 8 -13.45 -10.19 17.27
N GLU A 9 -14.17 -11.27 17.58
CA GLU A 9 -15.34 -11.70 16.83
C GLU A 9 -16.44 -10.63 16.88
N ILE A 10 -16.69 -10.04 18.06
CA ILE A 10 -17.65 -8.94 18.24
C ILE A 10 -17.25 -7.72 17.39
N LEU A 11 -15.97 -7.34 17.39
CA LEU A 11 -15.48 -6.20 16.60
C LEU A 11 -15.67 -6.44 15.10
N VAL A 12 -15.34 -7.63 14.61
CA VAL A 12 -15.48 -7.99 13.20
C VAL A 12 -16.95 -8.04 12.79
N GLU A 13 -17.83 -8.60 13.60
CA GLU A 13 -19.28 -8.61 13.32
C GLU A 13 -19.88 -7.19 13.34
N THR A 14 -19.49 -6.36 14.31
CA THR A 14 -19.90 -4.96 14.38
C THR A 14 -19.47 -4.18 13.13
N ALA A 15 -18.26 -4.46 12.65
CA ALA A 15 -17.74 -3.82 11.44
C ALA A 15 -18.40 -4.35 10.15
N ARG A 16 -18.80 -5.63 10.07
CA ARG A 16 -19.53 -6.22 8.92
C ARG A 16 -20.98 -5.75 8.83
N GLY A 17 -21.71 -5.77 9.94
CA GLY A 17 -23.17 -5.76 9.94
C GLY A 17 -23.85 -4.43 9.64
N ASN A 18 -23.15 -3.30 9.73
CA ASN A 18 -23.82 -2.00 9.86
C ASN A 18 -23.58 -1.05 8.68
N LYS A 19 -24.17 -1.34 7.51
CA LYS A 19 -24.26 -0.34 6.41
C LYS A 19 -25.14 0.86 6.78
N ARG A 20 -26.02 0.73 7.79
CA ARG A 20 -26.94 1.78 8.26
C ARG A 20 -26.29 2.71 9.30
N ASN A 21 -25.38 2.21 10.13
CA ASN A 21 -24.61 2.98 11.11
C ASN A 21 -23.11 2.92 10.79
N THR A 22 -22.70 3.77 9.85
CA THR A 22 -21.31 3.88 9.39
C THR A 22 -20.37 4.29 10.54
N THR A 23 -20.86 5.03 11.54
CA THR A 23 -20.05 5.49 12.68
C THR A 23 -19.59 4.32 13.55
N GLU A 24 -20.48 3.38 13.87
CA GLU A 24 -20.14 2.16 14.62
C GLU A 24 -19.17 1.28 13.85
N ARG A 25 -19.42 1.09 12.54
CA ARG A 25 -18.51 0.36 11.64
C ARG A 25 -17.09 0.95 11.69
N HIS A 26 -16.96 2.27 11.52
CA HIS A 26 -15.65 2.94 11.57
C HIS A 26 -14.97 2.82 12.94
N ARG A 27 -15.73 2.88 14.04
CA ARG A 27 -15.17 2.73 15.39
C ARG A 27 -14.65 1.31 15.62
N ALA A 28 -15.45 0.30 15.31
CA ALA A 28 -15.04 -1.10 15.42
C ALA A 28 -13.82 -1.40 14.54
N PHE A 29 -13.82 -0.92 13.30
CA PHE A 29 -12.69 -1.10 12.40
C PHE A 29 -11.43 -0.37 12.88
N ARG A 30 -11.54 0.84 13.43
CA ARG A 30 -10.39 1.54 14.02
C ARG A 30 -9.74 0.72 15.13
N THR A 31 -10.54 0.08 15.98
CA THR A 31 -10.02 -0.82 17.02
C THR A 31 -9.30 -2.04 16.43
N LEU A 32 -9.82 -2.59 15.32
CA LEU A 32 -9.12 -3.65 14.58
C LEU A 32 -7.77 -3.15 14.05
N VAL A 33 -7.73 -1.98 13.40
CA VAL A 33 -6.48 -1.38 12.90
C VAL A 33 -5.46 -1.24 14.03
N GLN A 34 -5.85 -0.63 15.15
CA GLN A 34 -4.96 -0.44 16.31
C GLN A 34 -4.40 -1.77 16.85
N ARG A 35 -5.18 -2.85 16.77
CA ARG A 35 -4.75 -4.17 17.26
C ARG A 35 -3.80 -4.89 16.29
N PHE A 36 -3.93 -4.64 14.99
CA PHE A 36 -3.19 -5.39 13.96
C PHE A 36 -2.14 -4.57 13.22
N GLN A 37 -2.03 -3.26 13.47
CA GLN A 37 -1.08 -2.37 12.78
C GLN A 37 0.36 -2.86 12.89
N ASP A 38 0.81 -3.30 14.07
CA ASP A 38 2.20 -3.73 14.27
C ASP A 38 2.49 -5.04 13.52
N MET A 39 1.51 -5.95 13.50
CA MET A 39 1.61 -7.20 12.75
C MET A 39 1.63 -6.93 11.23
N VAL A 40 0.72 -6.11 10.74
CA VAL A 40 0.61 -5.78 9.32
C VAL A 40 1.87 -5.04 8.83
N PHE A 41 2.36 -4.07 9.60
CA PHE A 41 3.57 -3.36 9.27
C PHE A 41 4.79 -4.28 9.34
N GLY A 42 4.93 -5.08 10.41
CA GLY A 42 6.03 -6.02 10.57
C GLY A 42 6.10 -7.07 9.45
N ASP A 43 4.96 -7.66 9.08
CA ASP A 43 4.88 -8.60 7.96
C ASP A 43 5.22 -7.89 6.64
N SER A 44 4.71 -6.67 6.40
CA SER A 44 5.00 -5.90 5.18
C SER A 44 6.49 -5.53 5.06
N TYR A 45 7.08 -5.07 6.16
CA TYR A 45 8.50 -4.71 6.22
C TYR A 45 9.41 -5.92 6.03
N SER A 46 9.04 -7.07 6.61
CA SER A 46 9.79 -8.32 6.42
C SER A 46 9.80 -8.79 4.95
N ILE A 47 8.75 -8.47 4.18
CA ILE A 47 8.64 -8.84 2.77
C ILE A 47 9.34 -7.82 1.86
N LEU A 48 9.18 -6.52 2.13
CA LEU A 48 9.60 -5.44 1.23
C LEU A 48 10.99 -4.90 1.55
N GLY A 49 11.45 -5.00 2.79
CA GLY A 49 12.74 -4.50 3.25
C GLY A 49 12.89 -2.97 3.23
N ASP A 50 11.83 -2.24 2.90
CA ASP A 50 11.81 -0.78 2.77
C ASP A 50 10.67 -0.21 3.63
N PHE A 51 10.99 0.82 4.42
CA PHE A 51 10.05 1.42 5.36
C PHE A 51 8.84 2.06 4.65
N HIS A 52 9.07 2.85 3.61
CA HIS A 52 8.02 3.57 2.90
C HIS A 52 7.11 2.61 2.13
N LEU A 53 7.69 1.63 1.44
CA LEU A 53 6.91 0.60 0.73
C LEU A 53 6.10 -0.25 1.72
N ALA A 54 6.67 -0.58 2.88
CA ALA A 54 5.96 -1.32 3.93
C ALA A 54 4.80 -0.52 4.52
N GLU A 55 5.01 0.77 4.77
CA GLU A 55 3.97 1.66 5.29
C GLU A 55 2.80 1.79 4.29
N ASP A 56 3.11 1.95 3.00
CA ASP A 56 2.11 2.02 1.95
C ASP A 56 1.36 0.70 1.75
N ALA A 57 2.08 -0.43 1.75
CA ALA A 57 1.45 -1.76 1.68
C ALA A 57 0.54 -2.03 2.89
N ALA A 58 0.95 -1.60 4.09
CA ALA A 58 0.16 -1.71 5.30
C ALA A 58 -1.13 -0.90 5.22
N ARG A 59 -1.04 0.38 4.82
CA ARG A 59 -2.20 1.26 4.62
C ARG A 59 -3.18 0.68 3.61
N GLU A 60 -2.69 0.27 2.45
CA GLU A 60 -3.52 -0.30 1.38
C GLU A 60 -4.19 -1.60 1.85
N SER A 61 -3.49 -2.42 2.63
CA SER A 61 -4.06 -3.65 3.19
C SER A 61 -5.25 -3.39 4.10
N PHE A 62 -5.18 -2.35 4.94
CA PHE A 62 -6.33 -1.96 5.76
C PHE A 62 -7.48 -1.37 4.93
N LEU A 63 -7.20 -0.63 3.86
CA LEU A 63 -8.24 -0.14 2.95
C LEU A 63 -8.97 -1.30 2.26
N VAL A 64 -8.23 -2.27 1.72
CA VAL A 64 -8.80 -3.48 1.11
C VAL A 64 -9.57 -4.30 2.14
N ALA A 65 -9.01 -4.48 3.34
CA ALA A 65 -9.70 -5.17 4.42
C ALA A 65 -11.01 -4.46 4.79
N TYR A 66 -11.05 -3.14 4.85
CA TYR A 66 -12.28 -2.38 5.14
C TYR A 66 -13.37 -2.60 4.08
N GLN A 67 -12.97 -2.64 2.80
CA GLN A 67 -13.87 -2.82 1.67
C GLN A 67 -14.41 -4.26 1.57
N GLN A 68 -13.54 -5.24 1.83
CA GLN A 68 -13.86 -6.66 1.67
C GLN A 68 -14.35 -7.33 2.95
N LEU A 69 -14.41 -6.59 4.07
CA LEU A 69 -14.76 -7.15 5.38
C LEU A 69 -16.09 -7.90 5.37
N ASP A 70 -17.07 -7.41 4.60
CA ASP A 70 -18.41 -7.99 4.47
C ASP A 70 -18.37 -9.41 3.87
N HIS A 71 -17.31 -9.77 3.15
CA HIS A 71 -17.14 -11.08 2.52
C HIS A 71 -16.48 -12.11 3.45
N LEU A 72 -15.94 -11.67 4.60
CA LEU A 72 -15.33 -12.57 5.57
C LEU A 72 -16.41 -13.37 6.30
N GLN A 73 -16.59 -14.63 5.92
CA GLN A 73 -17.63 -15.52 6.47
C GLN A 73 -17.42 -15.87 7.94
N THR A 74 -16.17 -16.00 8.37
CA THR A 74 -15.82 -16.42 9.73
C THR A 74 -15.04 -15.32 10.44
N PRO A 75 -15.62 -14.61 11.42
CA PRO A 75 -14.97 -13.51 12.13
C PRO A 75 -13.61 -13.89 12.74
N ARG A 76 -13.51 -15.10 13.30
CA ARG A 76 -12.29 -15.61 13.92
C ARG A 76 -11.13 -15.81 12.92
N ALA A 77 -11.43 -15.92 11.62
CA ALA A 77 -10.42 -16.06 10.57
C ALA A 77 -9.77 -14.71 10.18
N PHE A 78 -10.25 -13.58 10.74
CA PHE A 78 -9.77 -12.24 10.40
C PHE A 78 -8.23 -12.10 10.40
N PRO A 79 -7.45 -12.60 11.38
CA PRO A 79 -6.00 -12.42 11.37
C PRO A 79 -5.32 -13.13 10.18
N GLY A 80 -5.75 -14.35 9.87
CA GLY A 80 -5.21 -15.12 8.74
C GLY A 80 -5.61 -14.53 7.40
N TRP A 81 -6.87 -14.10 7.28
CA TRP A 81 -7.37 -13.41 6.10
C TRP A 81 -6.68 -12.06 5.87
N LEU A 82 -6.46 -11.27 6.93
CA LEU A 82 -5.73 -10.00 6.84
C LEU A 82 -4.30 -10.22 6.35
N ARG A 83 -3.61 -11.27 6.82
CA ARG A 83 -2.28 -11.64 6.30
C ARG A 83 -2.30 -11.91 4.81
N GLN A 84 -3.31 -12.60 4.28
CA GLN A 84 -3.42 -12.84 2.84
C GLN A 84 -3.53 -11.53 2.05
N ILE A 85 -4.28 -10.56 2.56
CA ILE A 85 -4.35 -9.21 1.97
C ILE A 85 -2.98 -8.54 1.99
N VAL A 86 -2.26 -8.60 3.12
CA VAL A 86 -0.91 -8.03 3.25
C VAL A 86 0.05 -8.63 2.22
N PHE A 87 0.08 -9.95 2.08
CA PHE A 87 0.90 -10.61 1.06
C PHE A 87 0.56 -10.15 -0.35
N SER A 88 -0.74 -10.02 -0.67
CA SER A 88 -1.19 -9.52 -1.96
C SER A 88 -0.71 -8.08 -2.24
N GLN A 89 -0.79 -7.19 -1.23
CA GLN A 89 -0.33 -5.80 -1.39
C GLN A 89 1.19 -5.71 -1.51
N CYS A 90 1.94 -6.49 -0.73
CA CYS A 90 3.40 -6.52 -0.86
C CYS A 90 3.83 -7.04 -2.22
N ASN A 91 3.22 -8.12 -2.73
CA ASN A 91 3.50 -8.66 -4.06
C ASN A 91 3.21 -7.64 -5.17
N ARG A 92 2.15 -6.83 -5.01
CA ARG A 92 1.85 -5.72 -5.93
C ARG A 92 2.94 -4.66 -5.93
N GLN A 93 3.50 -4.29 -4.77
CA GLN A 93 4.61 -3.34 -4.69
C GLN A 93 5.89 -3.90 -5.31
N VAL A 94 6.21 -5.18 -5.06
CA VAL A 94 7.35 -5.85 -5.69
C VAL A 94 7.23 -5.83 -7.21
N ARG A 95 6.05 -6.19 -7.76
CA ARG A 95 5.80 -6.15 -9.21
C ARG A 95 5.96 -4.75 -9.79
N ARG A 96 5.48 -3.71 -9.10
CA ARG A 96 5.62 -2.32 -9.53
C ARG A 96 7.09 -1.90 -9.58
N LYS A 97 7.88 -2.26 -8.57
CA LYS A 97 9.32 -1.98 -8.55
C LYS A 97 10.03 -2.60 -9.76
N HIS A 98 9.73 -3.85 -10.08
CA HIS A 98 10.28 -4.52 -11.27
C HIS A 98 9.89 -3.83 -12.58
N VAL A 99 8.63 -3.45 -12.75
CA VAL A 99 8.18 -2.74 -13.98
C VAL A 99 8.87 -1.38 -14.11
N VAL A 100 9.06 -0.63 -13.01
CA VAL A 100 9.75 0.66 -13.05
C VAL A 100 11.23 0.48 -13.40
N THR A 101 11.92 -0.52 -12.85
CA THR A 101 13.33 -0.77 -13.20
C THR A 101 13.49 -1.20 -14.66
N ASP A 102 12.60 -2.05 -15.19
CA ASP A 102 12.69 -2.49 -16.59
C ASP A 102 12.28 -1.41 -17.60
N SER A 103 11.51 -0.40 -17.17
CA SER A 103 11.02 0.68 -18.06
C SER A 103 11.96 1.90 -18.12
N LEU A 104 12.91 2.04 -17.18
CA LEU A 104 13.82 3.19 -17.10
C LEU A 104 15.09 3.03 -17.97
N ASP A 105 15.25 1.91 -18.68
CA ASP A 105 16.39 1.68 -19.58
C ASP A 105 16.21 2.31 -20.99
N HIS A 106 15.13 3.06 -21.24
CA HIS A 106 14.84 3.69 -22.53
C HIS A 106 14.69 5.21 -22.46
N GLU A 107 15.70 5.93 -21.96
CA GLU A 107 15.96 7.31 -22.41
C GLU A 107 17.38 7.76 -22.05
N ILE A 108 18.38 7.16 -22.72
CA ILE A 108 19.63 7.89 -22.95
C ILE A 108 19.30 8.88 -24.07
N LEU A 109 19.04 10.13 -23.70
CA LEU A 109 19.03 11.26 -24.63
C LEU A 109 20.41 11.32 -25.28
N ASP A 110 20.47 10.88 -26.53
CA ASP A 110 21.63 10.95 -27.41
C ASP A 110 21.87 12.44 -27.74
N LEU A 111 22.44 13.18 -26.80
CA LEU A 111 22.97 14.51 -27.05
C LEU A 111 24.25 14.32 -27.87
N PRO A 112 24.30 14.75 -29.15
CA PRO A 112 25.52 14.67 -29.91
C PRO A 112 26.60 15.52 -29.22
N SER A 113 27.58 14.83 -28.63
CA SER A 113 28.69 15.39 -27.84
C SER A 113 29.71 16.18 -28.67
N ASP A 114 29.41 16.54 -29.92
CA ASP A 114 30.41 17.06 -30.86
C ASP A 114 29.92 18.28 -31.64
N ALA A 115 29.26 19.22 -30.95
CA ALA A 115 29.14 20.57 -31.45
C ALA A 115 30.40 21.36 -31.03
N PRO A 116 31.37 21.60 -31.93
CA PRO A 116 32.44 22.54 -31.63
C PRO A 116 31.82 23.92 -31.49
N TYR A 117 31.89 24.50 -30.29
CA TYR A 117 31.57 25.90 -30.02
C TYR A 117 32.53 26.79 -30.83
N ARG A 118 32.21 27.04 -32.10
CA ARG A 118 32.94 28.01 -32.92
C ARG A 118 32.57 29.40 -32.44
N GLN A 119 33.53 30.05 -31.78
CA GLN A 119 33.51 31.48 -31.51
C GLN A 119 33.40 32.27 -32.82
N SER A 120 32.76 33.44 -32.73
CA SER A 120 32.54 34.49 -33.74
C SER A 120 31.41 34.27 -34.75
N GLU A 121 30.21 34.74 -34.41
CA GLU A 121 29.55 35.86 -35.09
C GLU A 121 28.24 36.21 -34.34
N SER A 122 28.20 37.41 -33.78
CA SER A 122 26.99 37.99 -33.20
C SER A 122 25.95 38.21 -34.31
N PRO A 123 24.72 37.69 -34.21
CA PRO A 123 23.66 38.13 -35.11
C PRO A 123 23.26 39.54 -34.69
N ALA A 124 23.56 40.51 -35.54
CA ALA A 124 22.97 41.84 -35.46
C ALA A 124 21.45 41.69 -35.56
N TRP A 125 20.74 42.12 -34.51
CA TRP A 125 19.28 42.25 -34.56
C TRP A 125 18.91 43.28 -35.64
N PRO A 126 18.08 42.95 -36.65
CA PRO A 126 17.55 43.98 -37.52
C PRO A 126 16.48 44.77 -36.74
N GLY A 127 16.57 46.09 -36.84
CA GLY A 127 15.61 47.05 -36.29
C GLY A 127 14.30 47.12 -37.07
#